data_AF-A0A558B503-F1
#
_entry.id   AF-A0A558B503-F1
#
_cell.length_a   1.000
_cell.length_b   1.000
_cell.length_c   1.000
_cell.angle_alpha   90.00
_cell.angle_beta   90.00
_cell.angle_gamma   90.00
#
_symmetry.space_group_name_H-M   'P 1'
#
loop_
_entity.id
_entity.type
_entity.pdbx_description
1 polymer ?
#
loop_
_entity_poly.entity_id
_entity_poly.type
_entity_poly.pdbx_seq_one_letter_code
_entity_poly.pdbx_strand_id
1 'polypeptide(L)'
;MALNHRCQTYSKGDTRMRARHPENPNLHCHYFEEFKTLPVLPGNFPMVTQYLETLHSVFERALNEYKRILVVRVDPKIPSEINARMTSEDHQRLIDRFLRSFKSIIKSDHQRRSRGGWAPHTKVRYVWCREFYQEGKPHYHFLFILNRDAYSRPRLPLIPDEACHPFHAKAATDSTAKLPPWQAA
;
A
#
# COMPACT_ATOMS: atom_id res chain seq x y z
N MET A 1 7.65 2.83 -0.80
CA MET A 1 8.11 2.88 -2.20
C MET A 1 6.91 3.24 -3.08
N ALA A 2 7.12 4.05 -4.12
CA ALA A 2 6.07 4.57 -5.00
C ALA A 2 5.86 3.67 -6.23
N LEU A 3 4.60 3.42 -6.59
CA LEU A 3 4.20 2.62 -7.76
C LEU A 3 3.25 3.46 -8.63
N ASN A 4 3.75 4.10 -9.70
CA ASN A 4 2.96 5.03 -10.51
C ASN A 4 2.44 4.37 -11.79
N HIS A 5 1.13 4.32 -12.01
CA HIS A 5 0.60 3.84 -13.28
C HIS A 5 -0.76 4.47 -13.64
N ARG A 6 -1.06 4.55 -14.93
CA ARG A 6 -2.43 4.78 -15.39
C ARG A 6 -3.16 3.45 -15.25
N CYS A 7 -4.39 3.44 -14.69
CA CYS A 7 -5.18 2.22 -14.66
C CYS A 7 -5.61 1.97 -16.10
N GLN A 8 -4.84 1.17 -16.84
CA GLN A 8 -5.31 0.66 -18.10
C GLN A 8 -6.24 -0.49 -17.74
N THR A 9 -7.54 -0.25 -17.87
CA THR A 9 -8.49 -1.33 -18.00
C THR A 9 -8.11 -2.06 -19.28
N TYR A 10 -7.41 -3.19 -19.17
CA TYR A 10 -7.25 -4.09 -20.30
C TYR A 10 -8.66 -4.58 -20.61
N SER A 11 -9.23 -4.06 -21.69
CA SER A 11 -10.53 -4.46 -22.18
C SER A 11 -10.54 -5.98 -22.35
N LYS A 12 -11.52 -6.66 -21.73
CA LYS A 12 -11.88 -8.06 -21.98
C LYS A 12 -12.03 -8.24 -23.51
N GLY A 13 -10.96 -8.57 -24.22
CA GLY A 13 -10.92 -8.57 -25.68
C GLY A 13 -9.55 -8.33 -26.31
N ASP A 14 -8.56 -7.75 -25.62
CA ASP A 14 -7.17 -7.72 -26.13
C ASP A 14 -6.50 -9.08 -25.86
N THR A 15 -6.51 -9.96 -26.87
CA THR A 15 -5.91 -11.32 -26.82
C THR A 15 -4.39 -11.32 -26.83
N ARG A 16 -3.73 -10.16 -26.95
CA ARG A 16 -2.28 -10.08 -27.05
C ARG A 16 -1.65 -9.88 -25.68
N MET A 17 -1.17 -10.96 -25.07
CA MET A 17 -0.33 -10.89 -23.87
C MET A 17 0.96 -10.12 -24.20
N ARG A 18 1.02 -8.85 -23.78
CA ARG A 18 2.22 -8.02 -23.96
C ARG A 18 3.20 -8.33 -22.85
N ALA A 19 4.48 -8.53 -23.19
CA ALA A 19 5.53 -8.73 -22.19
C ALA A 19 5.84 -7.45 -21.37
N ARG A 20 5.61 -6.27 -21.97
CA ARG A 20 5.94 -4.95 -21.40
C ARG A 20 4.73 -4.04 -21.35
N HIS A 21 4.70 -3.14 -20.37
CA HIS A 21 3.65 -2.15 -20.23
C HIS A 21 3.71 -1.11 -21.37
N PRO A 22 2.57 -0.77 -22.00
CA PRO A 22 2.56 0.08 -23.20
C PRO A 22 3.02 1.52 -22.94
N GLU A 23 2.73 2.09 -21.77
CA GLU A 23 3.18 3.45 -21.42
C GLU A 23 4.59 3.49 -20.80
N ASN A 24 5.14 2.34 -20.39
CA ASN A 24 6.44 2.28 -19.75
C ASN A 24 7.11 0.93 -20.03
N PRO A 25 7.95 0.85 -21.08
CA PRO A 25 8.60 -0.39 -21.49
C PRO A 25 9.53 -1.02 -20.43
N ASN A 26 9.94 -0.25 -19.41
CA ASN A 26 10.73 -0.78 -18.29
C ASN A 26 9.88 -1.64 -17.34
N LEU A 27 8.55 -1.52 -17.38
CA LEU A 27 7.63 -2.33 -16.59
C LEU A 27 7.23 -3.58 -17.35
N HIS A 28 7.26 -4.73 -16.67
CA HIS A 28 6.85 -6.02 -17.22
C HIS A 28 5.45 -6.37 -16.76
N CYS A 29 4.70 -7.05 -17.62
CA CYS A 29 3.35 -7.50 -17.34
C CYS A 29 3.35 -8.95 -16.84
N HIS A 30 2.59 -9.20 -15.77
CA HIS A 30 2.40 -10.50 -15.14
C HIS A 30 0.93 -10.89 -15.25
N TYR A 31 0.66 -12.05 -15.86
CA TYR A 31 -0.71 -12.51 -16.20
C TYR A 31 -1.17 -13.72 -15.39
N PHE A 32 -0.33 -14.22 -14.49
CA PHE A 32 -0.60 -15.46 -13.77
C PHE A 32 -1.26 -15.17 -12.42
N GLU A 33 -2.09 -16.11 -11.96
CA GLU A 33 -2.75 -16.05 -10.65
C GLU A 33 -1.81 -16.32 -9.48
N GLU A 34 -0.54 -16.59 -9.76
CA GLU A 34 0.49 -16.87 -8.75
C GLU A 34 1.74 -16.04 -8.99
N PHE A 35 2.25 -15.44 -7.91
CA PHE A 35 3.52 -14.73 -7.88
C PHE A 35 4.34 -15.22 -6.70
N LYS A 36 5.50 -15.85 -6.96
CA LYS A 36 6.37 -16.45 -5.93
C LYS A 36 5.58 -17.33 -4.94
N THR A 37 4.81 -18.27 -5.49
CA THR A 37 3.94 -19.22 -4.75
C THR A 37 2.83 -18.57 -3.91
N LEU A 38 2.61 -17.26 -4.03
CA LEU A 38 1.51 -16.55 -3.41
C LEU A 38 0.40 -16.27 -4.43
N PRO A 39 -0.88 -16.45 -4.06
CA PRO A 39 -1.98 -16.12 -4.93
C PRO A 39 -2.06 -14.61 -5.16
N VAL A 40 -2.21 -14.23 -6.42
CA VAL A 40 -2.53 -12.87 -6.87
C VAL A 40 -4.04 -12.80 -7.07
N LEU A 41 -4.66 -11.68 -6.69
CA LEU A 41 -6.11 -11.52 -6.81
C LEU A 41 -6.56 -11.72 -8.26
N PRO A 42 -7.42 -12.70 -8.55
CA PRO A 42 -7.87 -12.98 -9.92
C PRO A 42 -8.72 -11.82 -10.47
N GLY A 43 -8.71 -11.67 -11.80
CA GLY A 43 -9.53 -10.69 -12.51
C GLY A 43 -8.90 -9.31 -12.72
N ASN A 44 -7.71 -9.05 -12.17
CA ASN A 44 -7.01 -7.76 -12.24
C ASN A 44 -5.75 -7.80 -13.13
N PHE A 45 -5.70 -8.69 -14.11
CA PHE A 45 -4.53 -8.87 -14.99
C PHE A 45 -4.52 -7.93 -16.20
N PRO A 46 -3.34 -7.66 -16.77
CA PRO A 46 -2.01 -7.94 -16.21
C PRO A 46 -1.66 -7.06 -15.01
N MET A 47 -0.96 -7.66 -14.05
CA MET A 47 -0.26 -6.94 -12.98
C MET A 47 1.10 -6.45 -13.47
N VAL A 48 1.69 -5.46 -12.80
CA VAL A 48 3.07 -5.04 -13.06
C VAL A 48 4.02 -5.86 -12.19
N THR A 49 4.95 -6.61 -12.81
CA THR A 49 5.88 -7.50 -12.11
C THR A 49 6.70 -6.77 -11.04
N GLN A 50 7.26 -5.61 -11.37
CA GLN A 50 8.07 -4.82 -10.42
C GLN A 50 7.25 -4.33 -9.21
N TYR A 51 5.94 -4.20 -9.35
CA TYR A 51 5.06 -3.78 -8.26
C TYR A 51 4.81 -4.96 -7.32
N LEU A 52 4.59 -6.15 -7.88
CA LEU A 52 4.52 -7.40 -7.12
C LEU A 52 5.85 -7.68 -6.39
N GLU A 53 7.00 -7.50 -7.04
CA GLU A 53 8.32 -7.63 -6.42
C GLU A 53 8.53 -6.66 -5.27
N THR A 54 8.17 -5.39 -5.47
CA THR A 54 8.26 -4.37 -4.42
C THR A 54 7.36 -4.71 -3.23
N LEU A 55 6.12 -5.09 -3.49
CA LEU A 55 5.16 -5.49 -2.47
C LEU A 55 5.71 -6.67 -1.67
N HIS A 56 6.13 -7.73 -2.36
CA HIS A 56 6.72 -8.93 -1.76
C HIS A 56 7.91 -8.60 -0.87
N SER A 57 8.87 -7.80 -1.35
CA SER A 57 10.04 -7.42 -0.57
C SER A 57 9.69 -6.63 0.70
N VAL A 58 8.67 -5.76 0.64
CA VAL A 58 8.21 -5.01 1.82
C VAL A 58 7.57 -5.95 2.85
N PHE A 59 6.79 -6.93 2.40
CA PHE A 59 6.19 -7.96 3.24
C PHE A 59 7.24 -8.86 3.88
N GLU A 60 8.18 -9.41 3.10
CA GLU A 60 9.26 -10.25 3.61
C GLU A 60 10.07 -9.54 4.68
N ARG A 61 10.46 -8.28 4.44
CA ARG A 61 11.19 -7.50 5.44
C ARG A 61 10.37 -7.24 6.71
N ALA A 62 9.05 -7.15 6.61
CA ALA A 62 8.18 -6.97 7.78
C ALA A 62 8.01 -8.28 8.56
N LEU A 63 7.84 -9.40 7.88
CA LEU A 63 7.67 -10.72 8.47
C LEU A 63 8.97 -11.27 9.07
N ASN A 64 10.12 -10.90 8.50
CA ASN A 64 11.43 -11.20 9.09
C ASN A 64 11.70 -10.39 10.37
N GLU A 65 11.07 -9.22 10.52
CA GLU A 65 11.27 -8.35 11.69
C GLU A 65 10.23 -8.62 12.80
N TYR A 66 9.01 -9.02 12.45
CA TYR A 66 7.91 -9.17 13.40
C TYR A 66 7.23 -10.53 13.26
N LYS A 67 6.96 -11.19 14.40
CA LYS A 67 6.20 -12.45 14.44
C LYS A 67 4.79 -12.31 13.86
N ARG A 68 4.21 -11.12 13.98
CA ARG A 68 2.87 -10.78 13.49
C ARG A 68 2.87 -9.34 12.97
N ILE A 69 2.31 -9.14 11.79
CA ILE A 69 2.18 -7.82 11.17
C ILE A 69 0.73 -7.35 11.16
N LEU A 70 0.52 -6.05 11.24
CA LEU A 70 -0.75 -5.38 10.98
C LEU A 70 -0.63 -4.68 9.62
N VAL A 71 -1.58 -4.94 8.73
CA VAL A 71 -1.63 -4.33 7.40
C VAL A 71 -2.87 -3.43 7.30
N VAL A 72 -2.66 -2.17 6.94
CA VAL A 72 -3.72 -1.16 6.86
C VAL A 72 -3.71 -0.55 5.46
N ARG A 73 -4.84 -0.64 4.77
CA ARG A 73 -5.07 0.05 3.51
C ARG A 73 -5.73 1.40 3.76
N VAL A 74 -5.18 2.45 3.16
CA VAL A 74 -5.72 3.80 3.20
C VAL A 74 -5.84 4.32 1.77
N ASP A 75 -7.06 4.72 1.41
CA ASP A 75 -7.39 5.24 0.08
C ASP A 75 -7.81 6.72 0.21
N PRO A 76 -6.86 7.68 0.19
CA PRO A 76 -7.21 9.09 0.35
C PRO A 76 -8.02 9.60 -0.84
N LYS A 77 -9.11 10.28 -0.53
CA LYS A 77 -9.95 10.97 -1.52
C LYS A 77 -9.56 12.44 -1.56
N ILE A 78 -9.11 12.91 -2.72
CA ILE A 78 -8.86 14.33 -2.98
C ILE A 78 -10.14 14.90 -3.62
N PRO A 79 -10.75 15.97 -3.06
CA PRO A 79 -11.90 16.61 -3.69
C PRO A 79 -11.61 17.03 -5.12
N SER A 80 -12.63 16.94 -5.97
CA SER A 80 -12.47 17.18 -7.42
C SER A 80 -12.02 18.62 -7.71
N GLU A 81 -12.52 19.58 -6.93
CA GLU A 81 -12.24 21.01 -7.07
C GLU A 81 -10.79 21.34 -6.74
N ILE A 82 -10.23 20.64 -5.73
CA ILE A 82 -8.83 20.77 -5.34
C ILE A 82 -7.97 20.08 -6.39
N ASN A 83 -8.29 18.83 -6.73
CA ASN A 83 -7.54 18.02 -7.68
C ASN A 83 -7.41 18.71 -9.05
N ALA A 84 -8.47 19.36 -9.54
CA ALA A 84 -8.46 20.07 -10.82
C ALA A 84 -7.44 21.22 -10.90
N ARG A 85 -7.00 21.74 -9.74
CA ARG A 85 -6.03 22.85 -9.63
C ARG A 85 -4.62 22.38 -9.27
N MET A 86 -4.44 21.10 -8.99
CA MET A 86 -3.16 20.55 -8.53
C MET A 86 -2.22 20.24 -9.70
N THR A 87 -0.98 20.66 -9.56
CA THR A 87 0.12 20.22 -10.43
C THR A 87 0.66 18.85 -10.01
N SER A 88 1.51 18.25 -10.84
CA SER A 88 2.27 17.05 -10.47
C SER A 88 3.11 17.25 -9.21
N GLU A 89 3.68 18.44 -9.02
CA GLU A 89 4.48 18.80 -7.84
C GLU A 89 3.62 18.91 -6.58
N ASP A 90 2.40 19.45 -6.69
CA ASP A 90 1.46 19.52 -5.57
C ASP A 90 1.07 18.11 -5.10
N HIS A 91 0.84 17.19 -6.04
CA HIS A 91 0.58 15.80 -5.71
C HIS A 91 1.77 15.13 -5.00
N GLN A 92 2.99 15.35 -5.49
CA GLN A 92 4.21 14.85 -4.84
C GLN A 92 4.29 15.38 -3.39
N ARG A 93 4.13 16.69 -3.19
CA ARG A 93 4.15 17.34 -1.88
C ARG A 93 3.05 16.82 -0.95
N LEU A 94 1.85 16.58 -1.48
CA LEU A 94 0.73 16.02 -0.73
C LEU A 94 1.07 14.62 -0.20
N ILE A 95 1.60 13.74 -1.05
CA ILE A 95 1.98 12.37 -0.68
C ILE A 95 3.09 12.39 0.38
N ASP A 96 4.11 13.24 0.18
CA ASP A 96 5.21 13.37 1.14
C ASP A 96 4.73 13.87 2.51
N ARG A 97 3.82 14.86 2.52
CA ARG A 97 3.18 15.36 3.74
C ARG A 97 2.33 14.27 4.41
N PHE A 98 1.56 13.52 3.64
CA PHE A 98 0.74 12.43 4.15
C PHE A 98 1.59 11.35 4.82
N LEU A 99 2.64 10.88 4.14
CA LEU A 99 3.57 9.89 4.69
C LEU A 99 4.31 10.41 5.94
N ARG A 100 4.73 11.69 5.92
CA ARG A 100 5.39 12.33 7.07
C ARG A 100 4.45 12.42 8.26
N SER A 101 3.21 12.84 8.03
CA SER A 101 2.17 12.93 9.06
C SER A 101 1.90 11.55 9.67
N PHE A 102 1.66 10.53 8.84
CA PHE A 102 1.42 9.16 9.31
C PHE A 102 2.59 8.64 10.16
N LYS A 103 3.84 8.82 9.71
CA LYS A 103 5.03 8.45 10.50
C LYS A 103 5.11 9.21 11.82
N SER A 104 4.79 10.49 11.82
CA SER A 104 4.79 11.33 13.03
C SER A 104 3.74 10.87 14.04
N ILE A 105 2.54 10.52 13.56
CA ILE A 105 1.46 9.97 14.38
C ILE A 105 1.91 8.68 15.07
N ILE A 106 2.48 7.73 14.33
CA ILE A 106 3.00 6.47 14.89
C ILE A 106 4.14 6.72 15.88
N LYS A 107 5.07 7.62 15.56
CA LYS A 107 6.18 7.98 16.45
C LYS A 107 5.68 8.59 17.77
N SER A 108 4.74 9.54 17.68
CA SER A 108 4.16 10.20 18.86
C SER A 108 3.37 9.21 19.72
N ASP A 109 2.60 8.31 19.12
CA ASP A 109 1.89 7.26 19.84
C ASP A 109 2.86 6.30 20.56
N HIS A 110 3.91 5.88 19.87
CA HIS A 110 4.96 5.05 20.47
C HIS A 110 5.59 5.75 21.68
N GLN A 111 6.01 7.02 21.54
CA GLN A 111 6.57 7.80 22.66
C GLN A 111 5.62 7.92 23.84
N ARG A 112 4.33 8.16 23.58
CA ARG A 112 3.30 8.22 24.63
C ARG A 112 3.18 6.89 25.37
N ARG A 113 3.18 5.77 24.65
CA ARG A 113 3.04 4.42 25.23
C ARG A 113 4.29 3.96 25.97
N SER A 114 5.48 4.36 25.51
CA SER A 114 6.73 4.03 26.19
C SER A 114 6.78 4.59 27.61
N ARG A 115 6.07 5.69 27.89
CA ARG A 115 5.91 6.23 29.26
C ARG A 115 5.08 5.32 30.17
N GLY A 116 4.21 4.49 29.62
CA GLY A 116 3.37 3.52 30.32
C GLY A 116 4.00 2.13 30.47
N GLY A 117 5.29 1.97 30.16
CA GLY A 117 6.06 0.74 30.40
C GLY A 117 5.99 -0.33 29.30
N TRP A 118 4.95 -0.35 28.45
CA TRP A 118 4.84 -1.32 27.36
C TRP A 118 4.58 -0.65 26.00
N ALA A 119 5.62 -0.63 25.16
CA ALA A 119 5.56 -0.14 23.80
C ALA A 119 6.48 -0.97 22.90
N PRO A 120 6.01 -2.11 22.35
CA PRO A 120 6.76 -2.86 21.37
C PRO A 120 7.19 -1.95 20.21
N HIS A 121 8.42 -2.14 19.73
CA HIS A 121 8.92 -1.37 18.60
C HIS A 121 8.11 -1.67 17.33
N THR A 122 7.95 -0.66 16.49
CA THR A 122 7.28 -0.77 15.19
C THR A 122 7.86 0.23 14.21
N LYS A 123 8.31 -0.28 13.06
CA LYS A 123 8.76 0.53 11.93
C LYS A 123 7.60 0.68 10.95
N VAL A 124 7.34 1.91 10.52
CA VAL A 124 6.36 2.17 9.46
C VAL A 124 6.94 1.73 8.12
N ARG A 125 6.49 0.57 7.65
CA ARG A 125 6.76 0.07 6.30
C ARG A 125 5.55 0.40 5.42
N TYR A 126 5.79 0.74 4.16
CA TYR A 126 4.68 1.09 3.28
C TYR A 126 5.01 0.88 1.80
N VAL A 127 3.97 0.56 1.04
CA VAL A 127 3.92 0.75 -0.41
C VAL A 127 2.77 1.69 -0.72
N TRP A 128 2.86 2.38 -1.84
CA TRP A 128 1.72 3.14 -2.34
C TRP A 128 1.71 3.11 -3.86
N CYS A 129 0.51 3.16 -4.44
CA CYS A 129 0.35 3.37 -5.87
C CYS A 129 -0.48 4.61 -6.18
N ARG A 130 -0.23 5.19 -7.36
CA ARG A 130 -1.11 6.14 -8.03
C ARG A 130 -1.68 5.43 -9.25
N GLU A 131 -2.99 5.48 -9.36
CA GLU A 131 -3.79 4.99 -10.47
C GLU A 131 -4.57 6.17 -11.07
N PHE A 132 -4.88 6.10 -12.36
CA PHE A 132 -5.77 7.07 -12.99
C PHE A 132 -6.97 6.32 -13.54
N TYR A 133 -8.18 6.68 -13.10
CA TYR A 133 -9.41 6.11 -13.64
C TYR A 133 -9.81 6.81 -14.95
N GLN A 134 -10.89 6.35 -15.59
CA GLN A 134 -11.37 6.87 -16.89
C GLN A 134 -11.58 8.40 -16.92
N GLU A 135 -11.87 9.02 -15.78
CA GLU A 135 -12.02 10.48 -15.65
C GLU A 135 -10.69 11.25 -15.55
N GLY A 136 -9.53 10.57 -15.63
CA GLY A 136 -8.22 11.20 -15.50
C GLY A 136 -7.87 11.68 -14.09
N LYS A 137 -8.73 11.40 -13.11
CA LYS A 137 -8.49 11.71 -11.69
C LYS A 137 -7.50 10.72 -11.09
N PRO A 138 -6.44 11.18 -10.41
CA PRO A 138 -5.50 10.30 -9.73
C PRO A 138 -6.11 9.74 -8.44
N HIS A 139 -6.09 8.42 -8.32
CA HIS A 139 -6.46 7.66 -7.14
C HIS A 139 -5.18 7.17 -6.49
N TYR A 140 -5.09 7.31 -5.16
CA TYR A 140 -3.95 6.84 -4.42
C TYR A 140 -4.37 5.70 -3.51
N HIS A 141 -3.55 4.64 -3.47
CA HIS A 141 -3.73 3.53 -2.55
C HIS A 141 -2.46 3.39 -1.72
N PHE A 142 -2.58 3.47 -0.41
CA PHE A 142 -1.49 3.25 0.52
C PHE A 142 -1.71 1.96 1.27
N LEU A 143 -0.65 1.18 1.40
CA LEU A 143 -0.61 0.02 2.28
C LEU A 143 0.48 0.26 3.32
N PHE A 144 0.08 0.35 4.59
CA PHE A 144 0.98 0.47 5.71
C PHE A 144 1.11 -0.89 6.42
N ILE A 145 2.33 -1.24 6.80
CA ILE A 145 2.65 -2.45 7.56
C ILE A 145 3.33 -2.05 8.86
N LEU A 146 2.79 -2.55 9.96
CA LEU A 146 3.23 -2.26 11.34
C LEU A 146 3.39 -3.57 12.13
N ASN A 147 4.09 -3.51 13.27
CA ASN A 147 4.13 -4.62 14.21
C ASN A 147 2.75 -4.79 14.87
N ARG A 148 2.15 -5.97 14.77
CA ARG A 148 0.84 -6.25 15.38
C ARG A 148 0.92 -6.33 16.91
N ASP A 149 2.07 -6.68 17.47
CA ASP A 149 2.24 -6.66 18.93
C ASP A 149 2.26 -5.21 19.46
N ALA A 150 2.75 -4.27 18.65
CA ALA A 150 2.58 -2.85 18.94
C ALA A 150 1.11 -2.43 18.78
N TYR A 151 0.42 -2.85 17.72
CA TYR A 151 -0.95 -2.44 17.41
C TYR A 151 -1.93 -3.64 17.41
N SER A 152 -2.16 -4.21 18.60
CA SER A 152 -2.92 -5.47 18.75
C SER A 152 -4.42 -5.33 18.50
N ARG A 153 -4.98 -4.14 18.72
CA ARG A 153 -6.29 -3.72 18.21
C ARG A 153 -6.04 -2.70 17.10
N PRO A 154 -6.84 -2.68 16.01
CA PRO A 154 -6.78 -1.61 15.01
C PRO A 154 -7.32 -0.27 15.56
N ARG A 155 -7.11 0.03 16.84
CA ARG A 155 -6.99 1.41 17.31
C ARG A 155 -5.62 1.88 16.88
N LEU A 156 -5.45 2.06 15.56
CA LEU A 156 -4.52 3.08 15.10
C LEU A 156 -4.84 4.34 15.92
N PRO A 157 -3.83 5.13 16.35
CA PRO A 157 -4.11 6.43 16.92
C PRO A 157 -5.15 7.11 16.02
N LEU A 158 -6.28 7.51 16.62
CA LEU A 158 -7.41 8.13 15.93
C LEU A 158 -6.82 9.09 14.91
N ILE A 159 -6.86 8.71 13.63
CA ILE A 159 -6.60 9.67 12.57
C ILE A 159 -7.73 10.66 12.77
N PRO A 160 -7.47 11.92 13.15
CA PRO A 160 -8.52 12.82 13.59
C PRO A 160 -9.64 12.83 12.56
N ASP A 161 -10.88 12.61 13.01
CA ASP A 161 -12.07 12.75 12.16
C ASP A 161 -12.19 14.19 11.59
N GLU A 162 -11.42 15.14 12.14
CA GLU A 162 -11.27 16.52 11.68
C GLU A 162 -10.22 16.73 10.58
N ALA A 163 -9.67 15.67 9.98
CA ALA A 163 -9.03 15.85 8.69
C ALA A 163 -10.12 16.13 7.65
N CYS A 164 -9.93 17.18 6.84
CA CYS A 164 -10.90 17.75 5.88
C CYS A 164 -11.63 16.75 4.94
N HIS A 165 -11.27 15.46 4.90
CA HIS A 165 -11.85 14.44 4.03
C HIS A 165 -12.02 13.09 4.78
N PRO A 166 -13.17 12.40 4.65
CA PRO A 166 -13.38 11.09 5.25
C PRO A 166 -12.39 10.06 4.69
N PHE A 167 -11.50 9.56 5.54
CA PHE A 167 -10.59 8.48 5.22
C PHE A 167 -11.30 7.13 5.43
N HIS A 168 -11.62 6.42 4.35
CA HIS A 168 -12.04 5.02 4.49
C HIS A 168 -10.79 4.15 4.70
N ALA A 169 -10.52 3.79 5.96
CA ALA A 169 -9.49 2.81 6.29
C ALA A 169 -10.13 1.40 6.32
N LYS A 170 -9.58 0.46 5.54
CA LYS A 170 -9.87 -0.97 5.70
C LYS A 170 -8.67 -1.62 6.38
N ALA A 171 -8.86 -2.07 7.62
CA ALA A 171 -7.84 -2.81 8.36
C ALA A 171 -8.04 -4.31 8.11
N ALA A 172 -7.03 -4.97 7.57
CA ALA A 172 -6.98 -6.44 7.54
C ALA A 172 -6.17 -6.90 8.74
N THR A 173 -6.84 -7.53 9.72
CA THR A 173 -6.20 -8.09 10.91
C THR A 173 -6.15 -9.61 10.81
N ASP A 174 -5.48 -10.16 9.80
CA ASP A 174 -5.20 -11.60 9.81
C ASP A 174 -3.71 -11.85 9.60
N SER A 175 -3.00 -11.98 10.72
CA SER A 175 -1.60 -12.39 10.75
C SER A 175 -1.45 -13.82 11.26
N THR A 176 -2.48 -14.64 11.09
CA THR A 176 -2.41 -16.09 11.34
C THR A 176 -2.11 -16.89 10.07
N ALA A 177 -1.92 -16.21 8.94
CA ALA A 177 -1.33 -16.81 7.75
C ALA A 177 0.15 -17.11 8.01
N LYS A 178 0.44 -18.31 8.51
CA LYS A 178 1.74 -18.94 8.28
C LYS A 178 1.92 -18.97 6.76
N LEU A 179 2.90 -18.21 6.25
CA LEU A 179 3.39 -18.44 4.89
C LEU A 179 3.77 -19.93 4.78
N PRO A 180 3.50 -20.59 3.64
CA PRO A 180 3.88 -21.99 3.46
C PRO A 180 5.38 -22.15 3.75
N PRO A 181 5.79 -23.27 4.36
CA PRO A 181 7.19 -23.49 4.74
C PRO A 181 8.08 -23.39 3.50
N TRP A 182 9.16 -22.60 3.63
CA TRP A 182 10.23 -22.53 2.65
C TRP A 182 10.81 -23.93 2.44
N GLN A 183 10.50 -24.57 1.32
CA GLN A 183 11.27 -25.73 0.87
C GLN A 183 12.42 -25.21 0.02
N ALA A 184 13.60 -25.22 0.63
CA ALA A 184 14.85 -25.10 -0.09
C ALA A 184 15.01 -26.33 -0.99
N ALA A 185 15.26 -26.10 -2.27
CA ALA A 185 15.88 -27.02 -3.20
C ALA A 185 16.92 -26.23 -4.01
#